data_AF-A0A3B3CZ33-F1
#
_entry.id   AF-A0A3B3CZ33-F1
#
_cell.length_a   1.000
_cell.length_b   1.000
_cell.length_c   1.000
_cell.angle_alpha   90.00
_cell.angle_beta   90.00
_cell.angle_gamma   90.00
#
_symmetry.space_group_name_H-M   'P 1'
#
loop_
_entity.id
_entity.type
_entity.pdbx_description
1 polymer ?
#
loop_
_entity_poly.entity_id
_entity_poly.type
_entity_poly.pdbx_seq_one_letter_code
_entity_poly.pdbx_strand_id
1 'polypeptide(L)'
;MADGGGEDRTEDEELRGAEGGEDVFDDPILEQGAVVLRGYVIERINLQDPGLHVSSEDLGGRPNEQKDPQVKEVVEQLLKIADDLNRNAELQRLINQAAGNGVREIFMKVARSIFADGINWGRVVALFHLAYKLIYKALTTNHLENIRTVISWVLQVIKEQLYSWLVQQGGWVGVIQSFSRWRRVTIAASIVLVAAFVYYRKTH
;
A
#
# COMPACT_ATOMS: atom_id res chain seq x y z
N MET A 1 12.89 -60.20 58.01
CA MET A 1 13.40 -59.06 57.24
C MET A 1 12.15 -58.29 56.82
N ALA A 2 11.73 -57.28 57.60
CA ALA A 2 12.07 -55.85 57.48
C ALA A 2 11.56 -55.29 56.13
N ASP A 3 10.45 -54.56 56.05
CA ASP A 3 10.15 -53.17 56.50
C ASP A 3 10.57 -52.08 55.49
N GLY A 4 9.72 -51.05 55.36
CA GLY A 4 9.90 -49.78 54.63
C GLY A 4 9.39 -49.84 53.18
N GLY A 5 8.42 -49.05 52.71
CA GLY A 5 8.21 -47.61 52.87
C GLY A 5 8.18 -47.04 51.43
N GLY A 6 7.09 -46.45 50.94
CA GLY A 6 6.79 -45.02 51.08
C GLY A 6 6.92 -44.35 49.70
N GLU A 7 6.00 -43.44 49.38
CA GLU A 7 5.81 -42.73 48.10
C GLU A 7 7.06 -42.02 47.54
N ASP A 8 7.13 -41.88 46.21
CA ASP A 8 7.54 -40.61 45.60
C ASP A 8 6.83 -40.36 44.26
N ARG A 9 6.54 -39.08 44.04
CA ARG A 9 5.74 -38.47 42.97
C ARG A 9 6.66 -38.01 41.85
N THR A 10 6.22 -38.16 40.60
CA THR A 10 6.53 -37.28 39.45
C THR A 10 5.51 -37.66 38.37
N GLU A 11 4.41 -36.92 38.16
CA GLU A 11 4.34 -35.63 37.46
C GLU A 11 5.19 -35.63 36.18
N ASP A 12 4.76 -36.37 35.16
CA ASP A 12 5.11 -36.09 33.77
C ASP A 12 3.86 -35.56 33.05
N GLU A 13 3.51 -34.32 33.39
CA GLU A 13 2.84 -33.42 32.44
C GLU A 13 3.80 -33.20 31.27
N GLU A 14 3.61 -33.92 30.16
CA GLU A 14 4.19 -33.49 28.89
C GLU A 14 3.46 -32.22 28.40
N LEU A 15 3.89 -31.09 28.94
CA LEU A 15 3.80 -29.76 28.35
C LEU A 15 4.58 -29.76 27.02
N ARG A 16 3.95 -30.26 25.96
CA ARG A 16 4.29 -29.89 24.58
C ARG A 16 3.22 -28.91 24.14
N GLY A 17 3.41 -27.63 24.41
CA GLY A 17 4.44 -26.83 23.77
C GLY A 17 3.70 -26.03 22.70
N ALA A 18 3.33 -24.81 23.07
CA ALA A 18 2.68 -23.87 22.18
C ALA A 18 3.56 -23.66 20.94
N GLU A 19 3.20 -24.29 19.82
CA GLU A 19 3.54 -23.73 18.53
C GLU A 19 2.67 -22.49 18.38
N GLY A 20 3.25 -21.35 18.78
CA GLY A 20 2.80 -20.04 18.36
C GLY A 20 2.80 -20.02 16.84
N GLY A 21 1.64 -20.33 16.27
CA GLY A 21 1.29 -19.88 14.94
C GLY A 21 1.45 -18.37 14.97
N GLU A 22 2.39 -17.89 14.18
CA GLU A 22 2.64 -16.47 14.01
C GLU A 22 1.34 -15.81 13.55
N ASP A 23 0.64 -15.14 14.48
CA ASP A 23 -0.55 -14.32 14.24
C ASP A 23 -0.21 -13.19 13.27
N VAL A 24 -0.20 -13.43 11.95
CA VAL A 24 0.04 -12.36 10.96
C VAL A 24 -0.78 -12.55 9.68
N PHE A 25 -2.08 -12.80 9.78
CA PHE A 25 -3.03 -12.52 8.69
C PHE A 25 -4.38 -11.92 9.15
N ASP A 26 -4.48 -11.38 10.37
CA ASP A 26 -5.72 -10.73 10.85
C ASP A 26 -5.66 -9.19 10.84
N ASP A 27 -4.71 -8.59 10.10
CA ASP A 27 -4.66 -7.14 9.97
C ASP A 27 -5.37 -6.66 8.69
N PRO A 28 -6.60 -6.12 8.79
CA PRO A 28 -7.39 -5.76 7.61
C PRO A 28 -6.76 -4.62 6.80
N ILE A 29 -5.93 -3.76 7.41
CA ILE A 29 -5.26 -2.66 6.68
C ILE A 29 -4.13 -3.21 5.84
N LEU A 30 -3.34 -4.14 6.36
CA LEU A 30 -2.25 -4.79 5.60
C LEU A 30 -2.81 -5.70 4.51
N GLU A 31 -3.84 -6.48 4.81
CA GLU A 31 -4.51 -7.33 3.81
C GLU A 31 -5.08 -6.49 2.66
N GLN A 32 -5.85 -5.46 2.97
CA GLN A 32 -6.40 -4.56 1.96
C GLN A 32 -5.28 -3.82 1.22
N GLY A 33 -4.18 -3.46 1.89
CA GLY A 33 -3.01 -2.85 1.26
C GLY A 33 -2.38 -3.73 0.18
N ALA A 34 -2.32 -5.04 0.40
CA ALA A 34 -1.83 -5.99 -0.60
C ALA A 34 -2.77 -6.08 -1.81
N VAL A 35 -4.08 -6.15 -1.58
CA VAL A 35 -5.11 -6.21 -2.63
C VAL A 35 -5.10 -4.93 -3.47
N VAL A 36 -5.06 -3.77 -2.82
CA VAL A 36 -5.05 -2.45 -3.48
C VAL A 36 -3.76 -2.26 -4.29
N LEU A 37 -2.60 -2.69 -3.76
CA LEU A 37 -1.34 -2.66 -4.52
C LEU A 37 -1.42 -3.52 -5.78
N ARG A 38 -1.94 -4.75 -5.68
CA ARG A 38 -2.09 -5.64 -6.85
C ARG A 38 -3.03 -5.04 -7.89
N GLY A 39 -4.17 -4.51 -7.47
CA GLY A 39 -5.10 -3.81 -8.37
C GLY A 39 -4.45 -2.62 -9.07
N TYR A 40 -3.72 -1.79 -8.32
CA TYR A 40 -2.97 -0.69 -8.88
C TYR A 40 -1.94 -1.16 -9.92
N VAL A 41 -1.16 -2.20 -9.61
CA VAL A 41 -0.15 -2.75 -10.52
C VAL A 41 -0.79 -3.29 -11.80
N ILE A 42 -1.87 -4.07 -11.69
CA ILE A 42 -2.59 -4.64 -12.85
C ILE A 42 -3.02 -3.52 -13.79
N GLU A 43 -3.68 -2.48 -13.28
CA GLU A 43 -4.15 -1.36 -14.10
C GLU A 43 -2.98 -0.59 -14.74
N ARG A 44 -1.88 -0.37 -14.01
CA ARG A 44 -0.70 0.30 -14.56
C ARG A 44 -0.01 -0.51 -15.65
N ILE A 45 0.03 -1.84 -15.52
CA ILE A 45 0.57 -2.73 -16.56
C ILE A 45 -0.34 -2.70 -17.78
N ASN A 46 -1.66 -2.85 -17.62
CA ASN A 46 -2.62 -2.78 -18.72
C ASN A 46 -2.50 -1.48 -19.52
N LEU A 47 -2.22 -0.36 -18.85
CA LEU A 47 -1.99 0.94 -19.50
C LEU A 47 -0.64 1.03 -20.22
N GLN A 48 0.43 0.44 -19.66
CA GLN A 48 1.78 0.54 -20.23
C GLN A 48 2.01 -0.49 -21.34
N ASP A 49 1.44 -1.69 -21.21
CA ASP A 49 1.63 -2.84 -22.09
C ASP A 49 0.35 -3.69 -22.17
N PRO A 50 -0.62 -3.30 -23.03
CA PRO A 50 -1.93 -3.98 -23.12
C PRO A 50 -1.85 -5.45 -23.56
N GLY A 51 -0.73 -5.88 -24.14
CA GLY A 51 -0.51 -7.27 -24.54
C GLY A 51 -0.07 -8.17 -23.38
N LEU A 52 0.40 -7.58 -22.28
CA LEU A 52 0.79 -8.30 -21.08
C LEU A 52 -0.41 -8.43 -20.13
N HIS A 53 -1.13 -9.55 -20.26
CA HIS A 53 -2.23 -9.87 -19.36
C HIS A 53 -1.72 -10.34 -18.00
N VAL A 54 -2.02 -9.58 -16.95
CA VAL A 54 -1.64 -9.88 -15.56
C VAL A 54 -2.90 -10.03 -14.71
N SER A 55 -2.97 -11.13 -13.97
CA SER A 55 -4.02 -11.41 -12.99
C SER A 55 -3.54 -11.15 -11.56
N SER A 56 -4.47 -11.16 -10.60
CA SER A 56 -4.11 -11.10 -9.18
C SER A 56 -3.26 -12.30 -8.75
N GLU A 57 -3.48 -13.47 -9.36
CA GLU A 57 -2.79 -14.72 -9.03
C GLU A 57 -1.32 -14.67 -9.45
N ASP A 58 -1.02 -14.05 -10.61
CA ASP A 58 0.34 -13.80 -11.08
C ASP A 58 1.13 -12.90 -10.11
N LEU A 59 0.41 -12.06 -9.36
CA LEU A 59 0.96 -11.18 -8.32
C LEU A 59 0.87 -11.79 -6.91
N GLY A 60 0.48 -13.07 -6.79
CA GLY A 60 0.39 -13.79 -5.51
C GLY A 60 -0.87 -13.47 -4.68
N GLY A 61 -1.90 -12.91 -5.29
CA GLY A 61 -3.22 -12.63 -4.70
C GLY A 61 -4.23 -13.76 -4.86
N ARG A 62 -5.44 -13.54 -4.35
CA ARG A 62 -6.57 -14.48 -4.48
C ARG A 62 -7.34 -14.23 -5.78
N PRO A 63 -7.96 -15.26 -6.37
CA PRO A 63 -8.82 -15.06 -7.54
C PRO A 63 -10.00 -14.13 -7.19
N ASN A 64 -10.38 -13.27 -8.12
CA ASN A 64 -11.53 -12.36 -8.01
C ASN A 64 -11.46 -11.28 -6.90
N GLU A 65 -10.35 -11.12 -6.16
CA GLU A 65 -10.22 -10.07 -5.13
C GLU A 65 -10.41 -8.65 -5.68
N GLN A 66 -10.12 -8.44 -6.97
CA GLN A 66 -10.28 -7.15 -7.67
C GLN A 66 -11.72 -6.91 -8.15
N LYS A 67 -12.65 -7.85 -7.93
CA LYS A 67 -14.07 -7.67 -8.26
C LYS A 67 -14.81 -6.84 -7.22
N ASP A 68 -14.26 -6.69 -6.01
CA ASP A 68 -14.85 -5.87 -4.96
C ASP A 68 -14.99 -4.41 -5.42
N PRO A 69 -16.22 -3.85 -5.45
CA PRO A 69 -16.46 -2.47 -5.86
C PRO A 69 -15.67 -1.43 -5.05
N GLN A 70 -15.47 -1.66 -3.75
CA GLN A 70 -14.73 -0.76 -2.89
C GLN A 70 -13.24 -0.75 -3.26
N VAL A 71 -12.66 -1.93 -3.51
CA VAL A 71 -11.27 -2.04 -3.96
C VAL A 71 -11.08 -1.32 -5.28
N LYS A 72 -11.98 -1.53 -6.24
CA LYS A 72 -11.95 -0.83 -7.54
C LYS A 72 -11.96 0.69 -7.36
N GLU A 73 -12.88 1.21 -6.55
CA GLU A 73 -12.98 2.65 -6.33
C GLU A 73 -11.72 3.21 -5.67
N VAL A 74 -11.15 2.52 -4.67
CA VAL A 74 -9.87 2.91 -4.06
C VAL A 74 -8.75 2.96 -5.10
N VAL A 75 -8.60 1.89 -5.89
CA VAL A 75 -7.57 1.80 -6.94
C VAL A 75 -7.73 2.91 -7.96
N GLU A 76 -8.96 3.18 -8.43
CA GLU A 76 -9.25 4.27 -9.35
C GLU A 76 -8.83 5.65 -8.81
N GLN A 77 -9.06 5.93 -7.52
CA GLN A 77 -8.62 7.20 -6.93
C GLN A 77 -7.10 7.28 -6.84
N LEU A 78 -6.41 6.18 -6.50
CA LEU A 78 -4.94 6.13 -6.49
C LEU A 78 -4.34 6.33 -7.89
N LEU A 79 -4.99 5.79 -8.93
CA LEU A 79 -4.57 6.00 -10.32
C LEU A 79 -4.73 7.47 -10.75
N LYS A 80 -5.83 8.14 -10.38
CA LYS A 80 -6.01 9.58 -10.63
C LYS A 80 -4.89 10.41 -10.01
N ILE A 81 -4.53 10.13 -8.77
CA ILE A 81 -3.38 10.77 -8.10
C ILE A 81 -2.08 10.47 -8.87
N ALA A 82 -1.92 9.24 -9.37
CA ALA A 82 -0.72 8.85 -10.08
C ALA A 82 -0.55 9.60 -11.40
N ASP A 83 -1.64 9.86 -12.11
CA ASP A 83 -1.63 10.63 -13.37
C ASP A 83 -1.24 12.10 -13.13
N ASP A 84 -1.68 12.67 -12.01
CA ASP A 84 -1.25 14.01 -11.57
C ASP A 84 0.23 14.02 -11.17
N LEU A 85 0.69 12.97 -10.47
CA LEU A 85 2.05 12.83 -9.97
C LEU A 85 3.07 12.53 -11.07
N ASN A 86 2.69 11.76 -12.11
CA ASN A 86 3.57 11.40 -13.22
C ASN A 86 4.04 12.62 -14.03
N ARG A 87 3.40 13.77 -13.87
CA ARG A 87 3.86 15.06 -14.41
C ARG A 87 5.06 15.63 -13.64
N ASN A 88 5.47 15.04 -12.52
CA ASN A 88 6.57 15.50 -11.68
C ASN A 88 7.91 14.83 -12.05
N ALA A 89 8.77 15.59 -12.74
CA ALA A 89 10.07 15.12 -13.24
C ALA A 89 11.08 14.72 -12.14
N GLU A 90 10.97 15.28 -10.92
CA GLU A 90 11.90 14.97 -9.82
C GLU A 90 11.68 13.57 -9.25
N LEU A 91 10.42 13.13 -9.18
CA LEU A 91 10.09 11.76 -8.82
C LEU A 91 10.64 10.76 -9.84
N GLN A 92 10.52 11.07 -11.13
CA GLN A 92 11.09 10.25 -12.20
C GLN A 92 12.61 10.14 -12.09
N ARG A 93 13.30 11.22 -11.70
CA ARG A 93 14.74 11.23 -11.44
C ARG A 93 15.13 10.31 -10.28
N LEU A 94 14.40 10.37 -9.16
CA LEU A 94 14.67 9.52 -7.99
C LEU A 94 14.42 8.03 -8.28
N ILE A 95 13.39 7.71 -9.07
CA ILE A 95 13.10 6.33 -9.52
C ILE A 95 14.23 5.81 -10.43
N ASN A 96 14.73 6.62 -11.35
CA ASN A 96 15.78 6.21 -12.28
C ASN A 96 17.15 6.01 -11.60
N GLN A 97 17.44 6.75 -10.52
CA GLN A 97 18.65 6.60 -9.73
C GLN A 97 18.66 5.31 -8.87
N ALA A 98 17.50 4.65 -8.71
CA ALA A 98 17.36 3.46 -7.88
C ALA A 98 17.84 2.15 -8.54
N ALA A 99 18.40 2.20 -9.76
CA ALA A 99 18.90 1.02 -10.46
C ALA A 99 20.39 0.75 -10.17
N GLY A 100 20.68 0.02 -9.09
CA GLY A 100 22.01 -0.48 -8.73
C GLY A 100 21.93 -1.68 -7.78
N ASN A 101 23.06 -2.36 -7.55
CA ASN A 101 23.13 -3.53 -6.64
C ASN A 101 22.58 -3.17 -5.25
N GLY A 102 21.74 -4.04 -4.66
CA GLY A 102 21.01 -3.76 -3.41
C GLY A 102 19.62 -3.14 -3.63
N VAL A 103 18.81 -3.73 -4.52
CA VAL A 103 17.48 -3.21 -4.89
C VAL A 103 16.55 -3.03 -3.68
N ARG A 104 16.63 -3.92 -2.68
CA ARG A 104 15.86 -3.80 -1.44
C ARG A 104 16.30 -2.59 -0.63
N GLU A 105 17.59 -2.44 -0.40
CA GLU A 105 18.16 -1.36 0.41
C GLU A 105 17.84 0.00 -0.21
N ILE A 106 17.94 0.08 -1.53
CA ILE A 106 17.57 1.27 -2.30
C ILE A 106 16.08 1.53 -2.19
N PHE A 107 15.22 0.52 -2.42
CA PHE A 107 13.77 0.66 -2.27
C PHE A 107 13.40 1.20 -0.89
N MET A 108 13.95 0.61 0.17
CA MET A 108 13.70 1.03 1.54
C MET A 108 14.22 2.43 1.84
N LYS A 109 15.38 2.80 1.28
CA LYS A 109 15.93 4.17 1.41
C LYS A 109 15.04 5.19 0.72
N VAL A 110 14.57 4.91 -0.49
CA VAL A 110 13.65 5.78 -1.24
C VAL A 110 12.32 5.89 -0.50
N ALA A 111 11.76 4.77 -0.01
CA ALA A 111 10.54 4.77 0.79
C ALA A 111 10.66 5.68 2.02
N ARG A 112 11.74 5.54 2.81
CA ARG A 112 12.00 6.43 3.95
C ARG A 112 12.10 7.90 3.54
N SER A 113 12.74 8.19 2.41
CA SER A 113 12.86 9.56 1.89
C SER A 113 11.52 10.13 1.44
N ILE A 114 10.63 9.31 0.86
CA ILE A 114 9.29 9.74 0.42
C ILE A 114 8.47 10.25 1.60
N PHE A 115 8.60 9.63 2.78
CA PHE A 115 7.79 9.92 3.96
C PHE A 115 8.48 10.79 5.02
N ALA A 116 9.72 11.24 4.78
CA ALA A 116 10.52 11.97 5.76
C ALA A 116 9.81 13.21 6.32
N ASP A 117 9.12 13.98 5.47
CA ASP A 117 8.42 15.21 5.90
C ASP A 117 6.91 15.00 6.14
N GLY A 118 6.46 13.75 6.29
CA GLY A 118 5.05 13.40 6.52
C GLY A 118 4.39 12.53 5.44
N ILE A 119 3.12 12.22 5.64
CA ILE A 119 2.38 11.23 4.85
C ILE A 119 1.16 11.88 4.21
N ASN A 120 0.97 11.62 2.91
CA ASN A 120 -0.24 11.94 2.17
C ASN A 120 -0.46 10.90 1.05
N TRP A 121 -1.67 10.87 0.47
CA TRP A 121 -2.00 9.90 -0.58
C TRP A 121 -1.10 10.01 -1.82
N GLY A 122 -0.59 11.19 -2.17
CA GLY A 122 0.40 11.36 -3.24
C GLY A 122 1.71 10.63 -2.98
N ARG A 123 2.22 10.68 -1.75
CA ARG A 123 3.41 9.95 -1.31
C ARG A 123 3.17 8.44 -1.25
N VAL A 124 1.99 8.00 -0.82
CA VAL A 124 1.59 6.58 -0.87
C VAL A 124 1.58 6.08 -2.32
N VAL A 125 1.03 6.87 -3.25
CA VAL A 125 1.03 6.55 -4.68
C VAL A 125 2.45 6.53 -5.26
N ALA A 126 3.35 7.39 -4.81
CA ALA A 126 4.77 7.35 -5.22
C ALA A 126 5.43 6.01 -4.85
N LEU A 127 5.18 5.51 -3.64
CA LEU A 127 5.65 4.19 -3.19
C LEU A 127 5.07 3.07 -4.08
N PHE A 128 3.77 3.11 -4.36
CA PHE A 128 3.10 2.12 -5.21
C PHE A 128 3.65 2.16 -6.64
N HIS A 129 3.94 3.36 -7.16
CA HIS A 129 4.51 3.51 -8.49
C HIS A 129 5.94 2.95 -8.58
N LEU A 130 6.75 3.14 -7.54
CA LEU A 130 8.07 2.53 -7.44
C LEU A 130 7.98 0.99 -7.44
N ALA A 131 7.08 0.42 -6.64
CA ALA A 131 6.85 -1.01 -6.60
C ALA A 131 6.37 -1.57 -7.95
N TYR A 132 5.42 -0.88 -8.59
CA TYR A 132 4.95 -1.19 -9.95
C TYR A 132 6.11 -1.30 -10.95
N LYS A 133 7.05 -0.36 -10.97
CA LYS A 133 8.19 -0.40 -11.89
C LYS A 133 9.08 -1.62 -11.67
N LEU A 134 9.29 -2.02 -10.41
CA LEU A 134 10.05 -3.23 -10.07
C LEU A 134 9.29 -4.51 -10.47
N ILE A 135 7.99 -4.57 -10.22
CA ILE A 135 7.15 -5.73 -10.58
C ILE A 135 7.05 -5.88 -12.09
N TYR A 136 6.83 -4.79 -12.84
CA TYR A 136 6.82 -4.83 -14.30
C TYR A 136 8.16 -5.30 -14.87
N LYS A 137 9.28 -4.84 -14.31
CA LYS A 137 10.61 -5.35 -14.67
C LYS A 137 10.71 -6.85 -14.40
N ALA A 138 10.31 -7.31 -13.22
CA ALA A 138 10.35 -8.73 -12.85
C ALA A 138 9.52 -9.60 -13.82
N LEU A 139 8.32 -9.15 -14.21
CA LEU A 139 7.45 -9.83 -15.17
C LEU A 139 8.11 -9.94 -16.56
N THR A 140 8.65 -8.83 -17.07
CA THR A 140 9.25 -8.77 -18.41
C THR A 140 10.60 -9.46 -18.51
N THR A 141 11.29 -9.70 -17.39
CA THR A 141 12.55 -10.46 -17.33
C THR A 141 12.38 -11.89 -16.83
N ASN A 142 11.15 -12.37 -16.64
CA ASN A 142 10.81 -13.72 -16.15
C ASN A 142 11.42 -14.08 -14.77
N HIS A 143 11.43 -13.11 -13.85
CA HIS A 143 11.89 -13.27 -12.46
C HIS A 143 10.71 -13.17 -11.47
N LEU A 144 9.74 -14.09 -11.60
CA LEU A 144 8.45 -14.02 -10.91
C LEU A 144 8.58 -14.13 -9.37
N GLU A 145 9.63 -14.79 -8.89
CA GLU A 145 9.99 -14.87 -7.47
C GLU A 145 10.21 -13.49 -6.82
N ASN A 146 10.63 -12.50 -7.62
CA ASN A 146 10.86 -11.14 -7.14
C ASN A 146 9.54 -10.38 -6.91
N ILE A 147 8.43 -10.79 -7.52
CA ILE A 147 7.15 -10.08 -7.41
C ILE A 147 6.64 -10.13 -5.96
N ARG A 148 6.57 -11.33 -5.37
CA ARG A 148 6.17 -11.52 -3.97
C ARG A 148 7.11 -10.78 -3.02
N THR A 149 8.40 -10.79 -3.34
CA THR A 149 9.44 -10.09 -2.58
C THR A 149 9.20 -8.57 -2.58
N VAL A 150 8.93 -7.95 -3.73
CA VAL A 150 8.63 -6.52 -3.82
C VAL A 150 7.34 -6.16 -3.05
N ILE A 151 6.29 -6.96 -3.19
CA ILE A 151 5.04 -6.77 -2.44
C ILE A 151 5.31 -6.81 -0.94
N SER A 152 6.13 -7.76 -0.46
CA SER A 152 6.50 -7.85 0.96
C SER A 152 7.22 -6.59 1.46
N TRP A 153 8.06 -5.96 0.64
CA TRP A 153 8.72 -4.70 1.01
C TRP A 153 7.73 -3.55 1.14
N VAL A 154 6.75 -3.46 0.24
CA VAL A 154 5.68 -2.45 0.35
C VAL A 154 4.87 -2.67 1.62
N LEU A 155 4.48 -3.91 1.92
CA LEU A 155 3.75 -4.25 3.14
C LEU A 155 4.56 -3.94 4.40
N GLN A 156 5.87 -4.18 4.37
CA GLN A 156 6.77 -3.80 5.45
C GLN A 156 6.78 -2.27 5.65
N VAL A 157 6.87 -1.47 4.59
CA VAL A 157 6.77 0.00 4.68
C VAL A 157 5.40 0.43 5.20
N ILE A 158 4.31 -0.21 4.76
CA ILE A 158 2.97 0.08 5.27
C ILE A 158 2.91 -0.18 6.77
N LYS A 159 3.36 -1.34 7.23
CA LYS A 159 3.37 -1.74 8.64
C LYS A 159 4.20 -0.79 9.50
N GLU A 160 5.39 -0.43 9.04
CA GLU A 160 6.37 0.33 9.83
C GLU A 160 6.13 1.84 9.81
N GLN A 161 5.63 2.40 8.71
CA GLN A 161 5.56 3.86 8.52
C GLN A 161 4.15 4.39 8.29
N LEU A 162 3.30 3.65 7.57
CA LEU A 162 1.99 4.17 7.13
C LEU A 162 0.85 3.74 8.04
N TYR A 163 1.04 2.72 8.85
CA TYR A 163 -0.03 2.04 9.56
C TYR A 163 -0.89 2.99 10.41
N SER A 164 -0.27 3.70 11.35
CA SER A 164 -0.98 4.63 12.23
C SER A 164 -1.68 5.74 11.46
N TRP A 165 -1.09 6.20 10.35
CA TRP A 165 -1.72 7.21 9.50
C TRP A 165 -2.92 6.65 8.72
N LEU A 166 -2.83 5.43 8.18
CA LEU A 166 -3.93 4.75 7.51
C LEU A 166 -5.11 4.53 8.47
N VAL A 167 -4.85 4.12 9.71
CA VAL A 167 -5.88 4.03 10.76
C VAL A 167 -6.58 5.38 10.94
N GLN A 168 -5.82 6.48 11.03
CA GLN A 168 -6.39 7.84 11.15
C GLN A 168 -7.20 8.28 9.92
N GLN A 169 -6.88 7.76 8.72
CA GLN A 169 -7.68 7.99 7.52
C GLN A 169 -8.93 7.11 7.44
N GLY A 170 -9.15 6.20 8.38
CA GLY A 170 -10.23 5.20 8.33
C GLY A 170 -9.95 4.05 7.36
N GLY A 171 -8.67 3.72 7.15
CA GLY A 171 -8.21 2.70 6.21
C GLY A 171 -8.06 3.21 4.78
N TRP A 172 -8.00 2.29 3.81
CA TRP A 172 -7.74 2.62 2.41
C TRP A 172 -8.88 3.41 1.75
N VAL A 173 -10.12 3.24 2.23
CA VAL A 173 -11.27 4.05 1.80
C VAL A 173 -11.11 5.55 2.08
N GLY A 174 -10.18 5.91 2.97
CA GLY A 174 -9.84 7.30 3.26
C GLY A 174 -9.38 8.10 2.03
N VAL A 175 -8.84 7.43 0.99
CA VAL A 175 -8.47 8.11 -0.27
C VAL A 175 -9.71 8.67 -0.98
N ILE A 176 -10.80 7.93 -1.04
CA ILE A 176 -12.07 8.34 -1.66
C ILE A 176 -12.64 9.54 -0.90
N GLN A 177 -12.64 9.46 0.43
CA GLN A 177 -13.10 10.54 1.29
C GLN A 177 -12.25 11.80 1.16
N SER A 178 -10.94 11.66 0.95
CA SER A 178 -10.05 12.80 0.73
C SER A 178 -10.44 13.59 -0.52
N PHE A 179 -10.69 12.92 -1.66
CA PHE A 179 -11.15 13.57 -2.88
C PHE A 179 -12.52 14.25 -2.71
N SER A 180 -13.46 13.58 -2.05
CA SER A 180 -14.79 14.16 -1.77
C SER A 180 -14.71 15.40 -0.89
N ARG A 181 -13.80 15.42 0.10
CA ARG A 181 -13.54 16.59 0.95
C ARG A 181 -12.96 17.74 0.12
N TRP A 182 -11.89 17.51 -0.65
CA TRP A 182 -11.29 18.55 -1.50
C TRP A 182 -12.29 19.15 -2.49
N ARG A 183 -13.09 18.31 -3.15
CA ARG A 183 -14.15 18.79 -4.05
C ARG A 183 -15.15 19.71 -3.33
N ARG A 184 -15.57 19.36 -2.12
CA ARG A 184 -16.47 20.20 -1.31
C ARG A 184 -15.82 21.52 -0.92
N VAL A 185 -14.55 21.51 -0.50
CA VAL A 185 -13.79 22.72 -0.17
C VAL A 185 -13.66 23.64 -1.39
N THR A 186 -13.31 23.10 -2.56
CA THR A 186 -13.18 23.88 -3.80
C THR A 186 -14.50 24.53 -4.21
N ILE A 187 -15.62 23.80 -4.12
CA ILE A 187 -16.95 24.36 -4.42
C ILE A 187 -17.27 25.50 -3.46
N ALA A 188 -17.08 25.31 -2.15
CA ALA A 188 -17.33 26.34 -1.16
C ALA A 188 -16.45 27.59 -1.39
N ALA A 189 -15.15 27.41 -1.65
CA ALA A 189 -14.24 28.50 -1.96
C ALA A 189 -14.65 29.27 -3.23
N SER A 190 -15.05 28.57 -4.29
CA SER A 190 -15.56 29.17 -5.52
C SER A 190 -16.83 30.00 -5.28
N ILE A 191 -17.76 29.51 -4.44
CA ILE A 191 -18.97 30.25 -4.07
C ILE A 191 -18.60 31.55 -3.33
N VAL A 192 -17.67 31.47 -2.37
CA VAL A 192 -17.18 32.64 -1.61
C VAL A 192 -16.51 33.66 -2.54
N LEU A 193 -15.66 33.20 -3.45
CA LEU A 193 -14.99 34.06 -4.44
C LEU A 193 -15.99 34.77 -5.37
N VAL A 194 -17.00 34.05 -5.88
CA VAL A 194 -18.06 34.64 -6.71
C VAL A 194 -18.87 35.67 -5.92
N ALA A 195 -19.25 35.36 -4.67
CA ALA A 195 -19.97 36.30 -3.81
C ALA A 195 -19.16 37.57 -3.53
N ALA A 196 -17.86 37.44 -3.23
CA ALA A 196 -16.96 38.56 -3.03
C ALA A 196 -16.80 39.42 -4.29
N PHE A 197 -16.67 38.78 -5.45
CA PHE A 197 -16.59 39.48 -6.74
C PHE A 197 -17.88 40.25 -7.07
N VAL A 198 -19.05 39.64 -6.86
CA VAL A 198 -20.35 40.29 -7.06
C VAL A 198 -20.54 41.46 -6.09
N TYR A 199 -20.15 41.29 -4.83
CA TYR A 199 -20.20 42.36 -3.83
C TYR A 199 -19.31 43.54 -4.25
N TYR A 200 -18.06 43.28 -4.63
CA TYR A 200 -17.12 44.30 -5.09
C TYR A 200 -17.66 45.09 -6.29
N ARG A 201 -18.22 44.40 -7.29
CA ARG A 201 -18.84 45.03 -8.47
C ARG A 201 -20.11 45.82 -8.15
N LYS A 202 -20.77 45.55 -7.02
CA LYS A 202 -21.97 46.29 -6.60
C LYS A 202 -21.61 47.54 -5.79
N THR A 203 -20.46 47.54 -5.11
CA THR A 203 -19.99 48.65 -4.26
C THR A 203 -19.07 49.64 -4.97
N HIS A 204 -18.62 49.33 -6.18
CA HIS A 204 -17.82 50.20 -7.06
C HIS A 204 -18.41 50.20 -8.46
#